data_AF-A0AAN9AIB6-F1
#
_entry.id   AF-A0AAN9AIB6-F1
#
_cell.length_a   1.000
_cell.length_b   1.000
_cell.length_c   1.000
_cell.angle_alpha   90.00
_cell.angle_beta   90.00
_cell.angle_gamma   90.00
#
_symmetry.space_group_name_H-M   'P 1'
#
loop_
_entity.id
_entity.type
_entity.pdbx_description
1 polymer ?
#
loop_
_entity_poly.entity_id
_entity_poly.type
_entity_poly.pdbx_seq_one_letter_code
_entity_poly.pdbx_strand_id
1 'polypeptide(L)'
;MFFTRVLFFYKKHRGTPGLLRAGKHRALPFISVSLKKHALRWLMLEQQNVEILSKPYLSEEEEFNSAKARKQQDNFVEKKLLERQANMMPHRTAKDIFTNLYKQRSWE
;
A
#
# COMPACT_ATOMS: atom_id res chain seq x y z
N MET A 1 -5.55 30.68 -24.45
CA MET A 1 -4.77 29.65 -25.18
C MET A 1 -4.85 28.29 -24.45
N PHE A 2 -5.95 27.55 -24.59
CA PHE A 2 -6.14 26.25 -23.90
C PHE A 2 -6.27 25.04 -24.85
N PHE A 3 -6.29 25.26 -26.17
CA PHE A 3 -6.56 24.19 -27.14
C PHE A 3 -5.32 23.42 -27.64
N THR A 4 -4.10 23.86 -27.31
CA THR A 4 -2.86 23.21 -27.80
C THR A 4 -2.48 21.94 -27.04
N ARG A 5 -3.06 21.70 -25.85
CA ARG A 5 -2.76 20.50 -25.04
C ARG A 5 -3.45 19.22 -25.54
N VAL A 6 -4.60 19.32 -26.20
CA VAL A 6 -5.37 18.15 -26.67
C VAL A 6 -4.69 17.48 -27.87
N LEU A 7 -3.99 18.26 -28.72
CA LEU A 7 -3.32 17.73 -29.92
C LEU A 7 -2.11 16.84 -29.61
N PHE A 8 -1.47 16.98 -28.43
CA PHE A 8 -0.38 16.09 -28.03
C PHE A 8 -0.84 14.65 -27.75
N PHE A 9 -2.09 14.45 -27.31
CA PHE A 9 -2.67 13.11 -27.13
C PHE A 9 -2.97 12.40 -28.45
N TYR A 10 -3.11 13.16 -29.55
CA TYR A 10 -3.35 12.65 -30.89
C TYR A 10 -2.09 12.57 -31.77
N LYS A 11 -0.89 12.49 -31.18
CA LYS A 11 0.28 12.01 -31.94
C LYS A 11 0.10 10.51 -32.18
N LYS A 12 -0.80 10.16 -33.12
CA LYS A 12 -1.03 8.79 -33.60
C LYS A 12 0.36 8.19 -33.89
N HIS A 13 0.74 7.14 -33.16
CA HIS A 13 1.83 6.26 -33.55
C HIS A 13 1.38 5.59 -34.87
N ARG A 14 1.62 6.27 -36.00
CA ARG A 14 1.20 5.81 -37.32
C ARG A 14 1.95 4.50 -37.59
N GLY A 15 1.22 3.37 -37.65
CA GLY A 15 1.74 2.10 -38.16
C GLY A 15 2.06 1.00 -37.14
N THR A 16 1.81 1.17 -35.84
CA THR A 16 1.92 0.06 -34.87
C THR A 16 0.62 -0.74 -34.81
N PRO A 17 0.58 -2.01 -35.27
CA PRO A 17 -0.61 -2.84 -35.17
C PRO A 17 -0.83 -3.32 -33.73
N GLY A 18 -2.08 -3.39 -33.29
CA GLY A 18 -2.44 -3.89 -31.96
C GLY A 18 -2.14 -2.93 -30.81
N LEU A 19 -1.84 -3.47 -29.62
CA LEU A 19 -1.62 -2.68 -28.40
C LEU A 19 -0.28 -1.93 -28.45
N LEU A 20 -0.30 -0.62 -28.21
CA LEU A 20 0.88 0.24 -28.35
C LEU A 20 2.08 -0.16 -27.48
N ARG A 21 1.85 -0.72 -26.28
CA ARG A 21 2.91 -1.05 -25.30
C ARG A 21 3.17 -2.55 -25.16
N ALA A 22 2.45 -3.39 -25.89
CA ALA A 22 2.47 -4.83 -25.70
C ALA A 22 2.51 -5.57 -27.05
N GLY A 23 3.03 -6.80 -27.04
CA GLY A 23 3.19 -7.61 -28.26
C GLY A 23 4.47 -7.30 -29.05
N LYS A 24 4.61 -7.95 -30.20
CA LYS A 24 5.82 -7.93 -31.05
C LYS A 24 6.10 -6.56 -31.64
N HIS A 25 5.07 -5.87 -32.13
CA HIS A 25 5.19 -4.57 -32.79
C HIS A 25 4.63 -3.46 -31.90
N ARG A 26 5.47 -2.98 -30.97
CA ARG A 26 5.10 -1.96 -29.97
C ARG A 26 5.83 -0.64 -30.21
N ALA A 27 5.22 0.46 -29.79
CA ALA A 27 5.86 1.76 -29.75
C ALA A 27 6.82 1.82 -28.56
N LEU A 28 8.12 1.84 -28.83
CA LEU A 28 9.13 1.97 -27.79
C LEU A 28 9.22 3.43 -27.31
N PRO A 29 9.09 3.69 -25.99
CA PRO A 29 9.24 5.04 -25.48
C PRO A 29 10.68 5.52 -25.62
N PHE A 30 10.86 6.78 -25.97
CA PHE A 30 12.18 7.40 -26.03
C PHE A 30 12.73 7.65 -24.62
N ILE A 31 13.97 7.23 -24.37
CA ILE A 31 14.64 7.48 -23.09
C ILE A 31 15.25 8.89 -23.14
N SER A 32 14.58 9.84 -22.50
CA SER A 32 15.06 11.22 -22.40
C SER A 32 16.29 11.34 -21.51
N VAL A 33 17.06 12.43 -21.72
CA VAL A 33 18.21 12.77 -20.86
C VAL A 33 17.76 13.00 -19.42
N SER A 34 16.56 13.55 -19.19
CA SER A 34 16.01 13.73 -17.84
C SER A 34 15.76 12.40 -17.13
N LEU A 35 15.28 11.38 -17.84
CA LEU A 35 15.05 10.04 -17.27
C LEU A 35 16.38 9.39 -16.90
N LYS A 36 17.41 9.52 -17.75
CA LYS A 36 18.77 9.05 -17.44
C LYS A 36 19.34 9.73 -16.19
N LYS A 37 19.19 11.05 -16.07
CA LYS A 37 19.62 11.80 -14.87
C LYS A 37 18.87 11.35 -13.61
N HIS A 38 17.60 11.01 -13.72
CA HIS A 38 16.85 10.49 -12.58
C HIS A 38 17.34 9.11 -12.19
N ALA A 39 17.44 8.17 -13.14
CA ALA A 39 17.96 6.83 -12.88
C ALA A 39 19.36 6.86 -12.23
N LEU A 40 20.25 7.73 -12.69
CA LEU A 40 21.57 7.90 -12.10
C LEU A 40 21.51 8.39 -10.64
N ARG A 41 20.61 9.32 -10.30
CA ARG A 41 20.41 9.75 -8.91
C ARG A 41 19.93 8.60 -8.02
N TRP A 42 19.03 7.76 -8.52
CA TRP A 42 18.56 6.58 -7.78
C TRP A 42 19.69 5.59 -7.56
N LEU A 43 20.51 5.32 -8.58
CA LEU A 43 21.67 4.43 -8.46
C LEU A 43 22.69 4.96 -7.44
N MET A 44 22.95 6.26 -7.41
CA MET A 44 23.83 6.87 -6.42
C MET A 44 23.28 6.72 -4.99
N LEU A 45 21.97 6.90 -4.81
CA LEU A 45 21.31 6.72 -3.52
C LEU A 45 21.39 5.25 -3.07
N GLU A 46 21.13 4.31 -3.98
CA GLU A 46 21.22 2.88 -3.71
C GLU A 46 22.65 2.48 -3.30
N GLN A 47 23.66 2.96 -4.02
CA GLN A 47 25.06 2.76 -3.68
C GLN A 47 25.38 3.26 -2.26
N GLN A 48 24.94 4.47 -1.91
CA GLN A 48 25.12 5.04 -0.56
C GLN A 48 24.45 4.18 0.51
N ASN A 49 23.23 3.71 0.24
CA ASN A 49 22.52 2.85 1.18
C ASN A 49 23.27 1.52 1.40
N VAL A 50 23.77 0.91 0.32
CA VAL A 50 24.55 -0.34 0.42
C VAL A 50 25.82 -0.13 1.23
N GLU A 51 26.53 0.98 1.01
CA GLU A 51 27.73 1.31 1.79
C GLU A 51 27.44 1.50 3.28
N ILE A 52 26.31 2.12 3.63
CA ILE A 52 25.89 2.29 5.03
C ILE A 52 25.49 0.94 5.64
N LEU A 53 24.64 0.18 4.94
CA LEU A 53 24.10 -1.10 5.44
C LEU A 53 25.16 -2.19 5.54
N SER A 54 26.24 -2.11 4.74
CA SER A 54 27.36 -3.07 4.79
C SER A 54 28.21 -2.98 6.05
N LYS A 55 27.99 -1.98 6.92
CA LYS A 55 28.75 -1.76 8.16
C LYS A 55 27.84 -1.89 9.38
N PRO A 56 27.35 -3.11 9.70
CA PRO A 56 26.52 -3.32 10.87
C PRO A 56 27.32 -3.07 12.16
N TYR A 57 26.64 -2.51 13.16
CA TYR A 57 27.24 -2.23 14.48
C TYR A 57 27.31 -3.49 15.36
N LEU A 58 26.32 -4.38 15.25
CA LEU A 58 26.28 -5.66 15.96
C LEU A 58 26.53 -6.79 14.96
N SER A 59 27.22 -7.83 15.42
CA SER A 59 27.25 -9.11 14.73
C SER A 59 25.90 -9.83 14.83
N GLU A 60 25.64 -10.78 13.92
CA GLU A 60 24.38 -11.55 13.92
C GLU A 60 24.17 -12.32 15.24
N GLU A 61 25.25 -12.79 15.87
CA GLU A 61 25.21 -13.50 17.15
C GLU A 61 24.84 -12.56 18.31
N GLU A 62 25.32 -11.32 18.29
CA GLU A 62 24.99 -10.30 19.31
C GLU A 62 23.57 -9.75 19.16
N GLU A 63 23.06 -9.69 17.93
CA GLU A 63 21.68 -9.27 17.68
C GLU A 63 20.68 -10.34 18.15
N PHE A 64 21.08 -11.62 18.15
CA PHE A 64 20.20 -12.74 18.48
C PHE A 64 19.59 -12.59 19.89
N ASN A 65 18.26 -12.53 19.95
CA ASN A 65 17.44 -12.33 21.16
C ASN A 65 17.59 -10.98 21.89
N SER A 66 18.41 -10.03 21.40
CA SER A 66 18.61 -8.71 22.03
C SER A 66 17.30 -7.95 22.32
N ALA A 67 16.31 -8.06 21.42
CA ALA A 67 15.01 -7.37 21.54
C ALA A 67 13.86 -8.26 22.05
N LYS A 68 14.13 -9.48 22.54
CA LYS A 68 13.08 -10.47 22.87
C LYS A 68 12.14 -9.98 23.98
N ALA A 69 12.69 -9.35 25.04
CA ALA A 69 11.90 -8.81 26.13
C ALA A 69 10.97 -7.67 25.68
N ARG A 70 11.45 -6.81 24.75
CA ARG A 70 10.64 -5.73 24.17
C ARG A 70 9.52 -6.26 23.27
N LYS A 71 9.80 -7.25 22.43
CA LYS A 71 8.78 -7.91 21.59
C LYS A 71 7.70 -8.64 22.40
N GLN A 72 8.03 -9.07 23.62
CA GLN A 72 7.06 -9.65 24.56
C GLN A 72 6.19 -8.57 25.24
N GLN A 73 6.74 -7.37 25.46
CA GLN A 73 5.99 -6.20 25.94
C GLN A 73 5.19 -5.49 24.85
N ASP A 74 5.55 -5.68 23.58
CA ASP A 74 4.71 -5.29 22.47
C ASP A 74 3.45 -6.17 22.53
N ASN A 75 2.38 -5.60 23.08
CA ASN A 75 1.04 -6.18 23.22
C ASN A 75 0.36 -6.44 21.87
N PHE A 76 1.10 -6.82 20.84
CA PHE A 76 0.64 -7.15 19.51
C PHE A 76 -0.49 -8.19 19.55
N VAL A 77 -0.35 -9.20 20.42
CA VAL A 77 -1.36 -10.25 20.60
C VAL A 77 -2.63 -9.66 21.20
N GLU A 78 -2.53 -8.82 22.23
CA GLU A 78 -3.68 -8.18 22.86
C GLU A 78 -4.36 -7.20 21.90
N LYS A 79 -3.60 -6.36 21.20
CA LYS A 79 -4.12 -5.44 20.17
C LYS A 79 -4.88 -6.21 19.09
N LYS A 80 -4.31 -7.32 18.61
CA LYS A 80 -4.96 -8.17 17.60
C LYS A 80 -6.22 -8.85 18.11
N LEU A 81 -6.27 -9.23 19.40
CA LEU A 81 -7.47 -9.78 20.02
C LEU A 81 -8.55 -8.70 20.18
N LEU A 82 -8.18 -7.50 20.62
CA LEU A 82 -9.10 -6.37 20.73
C LEU A 82 -9.67 -5.94 19.37
N GLU A 83 -8.84 -5.88 18.33
CA GLU A 83 -9.29 -5.60 16.96
C GLU A 83 -10.27 -6.67 16.45
N ARG A 84 -10.01 -7.95 16.74
CA ARG A 84 -10.92 -9.04 16.38
C ARG A 84 -12.25 -8.94 17.11
N GLN A 85 -12.23 -8.63 18.41
CA GLN A 85 -13.45 -8.44 19.20
C GLN A 85 -14.23 -7.21 18.75
N ALA A 86 -13.55 -6.11 18.42
CA ALA A 86 -14.18 -4.89 17.91
C ALA A 86 -14.86 -5.09 16.55
N ASN A 87 -14.31 -5.97 15.71
CA ASN A 87 -14.89 -6.32 14.41
C ASN A 87 -16.02 -7.35 14.49
N MET A 88 -16.30 -7.94 15.66
CA MET A 88 -17.44 -8.84 15.82
C MET A 88 -18.74 -8.05 15.87
N MET A 89 -19.79 -8.60 15.27
CA MET A 89 -21.13 -8.01 15.31
C MET A 89 -21.61 -7.93 16.77
N PRO A 90 -22.18 -6.80 17.22
CA PRO A 90 -22.61 -6.66 18.60
C PRO A 90 -23.72 -7.67 18.94
N HIS A 91 -23.63 -8.27 20.12
CA HIS A 91 -24.67 -9.13 20.63
C HIS A 91 -25.98 -8.35 20.79
N ARG A 92 -27.08 -8.87 20.25
CA ARG A 92 -28.43 -8.36 20.47
C ARG A 92 -29.18 -9.36 21.34
N THR A 93 -29.85 -8.86 22.36
CA THR A 93 -30.64 -9.72 23.27
C THR A 93 -32.07 -9.85 22.79
N ALA A 94 -32.76 -10.91 23.21
CA ALA A 94 -34.18 -11.09 22.90
C ALA A 94 -35.03 -9.91 23.42
N LYS A 95 -34.62 -9.29 24.54
CA LYS A 95 -35.23 -8.08 25.08
C LYS A 95 -35.22 -6.93 24.06
N ASP A 96 -34.09 -6.72 23.38
CA ASP A 96 -33.95 -5.67 22.35
C ASP A 96 -34.92 -5.89 21.19
N ILE A 97 -35.12 -7.15 20.80
CA ILE A 97 -36.04 -7.55 19.74
C ILE A 97 -37.50 -7.30 20.16
N PHE A 98 -37.85 -7.66 21.40
CA PHE A 98 -39.22 -7.53 21.90
C PHE A 98 -39.62 -6.11 22.33
N THR A 99 -38.69 -5.17 22.44
CA THR A 99 -39.01 -3.75 22.71
C THR A 99 -40.01 -3.16 21.71
N ASN A 100 -39.98 -3.61 20.45
CA ASN A 100 -40.88 -3.12 19.41
C ASN A 100 -42.32 -3.61 19.59
N LEU A 101 -42.56 -4.74 20.25
CA LEU A 101 -43.92 -5.25 20.51
C LEU A 101 -44.68 -4.35 21.48
N TYR A 102 -43.98 -3.77 22.47
CA TYR A 102 -44.59 -2.83 23.42
C TYR A 102 -45.05 -1.52 22.78
N LYS A 103 -44.54 -1.15 21.59
CA LYS A 103 -44.95 0.08 20.89
C LYS A 103 -46.37 0.02 20.34
N GLN A 104 -46.90 -1.19 20.11
CA GLN A 104 -48.28 -1.39 19.64
C GLN A 104 -49.29 -1.54 20.78
N ARG A 105 -48.87 -1.33 22.03
CA ARG A 105 -49.78 -1.36 23.17
C ARG A 105 -50.63 -0.09 23.19
N SER A 106 -51.87 -0.21 22.72
CA SER A 106 -52.92 0.78 22.95
C SER A 106 -53.73 0.41 24.20
N TRP A 107 -54.32 1.42 24.84
CA TRP A 107 -55.35 1.22 25.86
C TRP A 107 -56.70 1.01 25.19
N GLU A 108 -57.55 0.17 25.79
CA GLU A 108 -58.99 0.10 25.47
C GLU A 108 -59.72 1.36 25.96
#